data_AF-A0A954PY11-F1
#
_entry.id   AF-A0A954PY11-F1
#
_cell.length_a   1.000
_cell.length_b   1.000
_cell.length_c   1.000
_cell.angle_alpha   90.00
_cell.angle_beta   90.00
_cell.angle_gamma   90.00
#
_symmetry.space_group_name_H-M   'P 1'
#
loop_
_entity.id
_entity.type
_entity.pdbx_description
1 polymer ?
#
loop_
_entity_poly.entity_id
_entity_poly.type
_entity_poly.pdbx_seq_one_letter_code
_entity_poly.pdbx_strand_id
1 'polypeptide(L)'
;MDPHESCRLLNQCTEPFLIGVRHHSAMLAKAMSTLLDRAAPEKILVELPSDLSDWIRHIADPQTKTPVAISAVNPNGGMWFYPLADFSPEYAAIRWAYDNNVPVVACDLSVSATSTLPPFFGDHGPCGQSPDVLTAMKRRTGATDV
;
A
#
# COMPACT_ATOMS: atom_id res chain seq x y z
N MET A 1 -8.71 -14.56 21.54
CA MET A 1 -9.12 -15.21 20.28
C MET A 1 -7.95 -16.05 19.82
N ASP A 2 -8.16 -17.30 19.39
CA ASP A 2 -7.10 -18.12 18.81
C ASP A 2 -6.70 -17.56 17.43
N PRO A 3 -5.43 -17.17 17.19
CA PRO A 3 -5.00 -16.64 15.90
C PRO A 3 -5.28 -17.58 14.71
N HIS A 4 -5.21 -18.90 14.92
CA HIS A 4 -5.48 -19.86 13.85
C HIS A 4 -6.95 -19.89 13.46
N GLU A 5 -7.84 -19.80 14.44
CA GLU A 5 -9.27 -19.65 14.22
C GLU A 5 -9.59 -18.35 13.49
N SER A 6 -9.00 -17.22 13.88
CA SER A 6 -9.16 -15.94 13.18
C SER A 6 -8.75 -16.02 11.71
N CYS A 7 -7.57 -16.56 11.42
CA CYS A 7 -7.09 -16.73 10.05
C CYS A 7 -8.02 -17.62 9.22
N ARG A 8 -8.56 -18.69 9.82
CA ARG A 8 -9.50 -19.59 9.15
C ARG A 8 -10.80 -18.88 8.77
N LEU A 9 -11.35 -18.09 9.70
CA LEU A 9 -12.57 -17.32 9.47
C LEU A 9 -12.35 -16.26 8.37
N LEU A 10 -11.24 -15.53 8.42
CA LEU A 10 -10.89 -14.54 7.39
C LEU A 10 -10.72 -15.18 6.01
N ASN A 11 -10.06 -16.34 5.94
CA ASN A 11 -9.88 -17.08 4.69
C ASN A 11 -11.19 -17.64 4.10
N GLN A 12 -12.24 -17.75 4.92
CA GLN A 12 -13.58 -18.18 4.48
C GLN A 12 -14.49 -17.00 4.15
N CYS A 13 -14.03 -15.76 4.34
CA CYS A 13 -14.81 -14.56 4.07
C CYS A 13 -14.96 -14.34 2.56
N THR A 14 -16.20 -14.36 2.08
CA THR A 14 -16.54 -14.10 0.67
C THR A 14 -17.20 -12.74 0.46
N GLU A 15 -17.71 -12.13 1.53
CA GLU A 15 -18.37 -10.83 1.50
C GLU A 15 -17.93 -10.01 2.74
N PRO A 16 -16.85 -9.20 2.62
CA PRO A 16 -16.03 -8.99 1.42
C PRO A 16 -15.12 -10.19 1.10
N PHE A 17 -14.77 -10.38 -0.17
CA PHE A 17 -13.78 -11.39 -0.55
C PHE A 17 -12.38 -10.94 -0.12
N LEU A 18 -11.75 -11.70 0.78
CA LEU A 18 -10.46 -11.35 1.37
C LEU A 18 -9.31 -12.11 0.72
N ILE A 19 -8.29 -11.38 0.27
CA ILE A 19 -7.04 -11.94 -0.23
C ILE A 19 -5.93 -11.54 0.74
N GLY A 20 -5.37 -12.51 1.46
CA GLY A 20 -4.23 -12.26 2.35
C GLY A 20 -2.95 -12.01 1.53
N VAL A 21 -2.31 -10.87 1.75
CA VAL A 21 -1.16 -10.43 0.95
C VAL A 21 0.16 -10.51 1.73
N ARG A 22 1.22 -10.87 1.00
CA ARG A 22 2.60 -10.50 1.34
C ARG A 22 3.07 -9.57 0.22
N HIS A 23 3.51 -8.35 0.55
CA HIS A 23 3.74 -7.25 -0.41
C HIS A 23 4.62 -7.55 -1.63
N HIS A 24 5.40 -8.63 -1.59
CA HIS A 24 6.31 -9.04 -2.67
C HIS A 24 6.18 -10.53 -3.04
N SER A 25 5.00 -11.12 -2.84
CA SER A 25 4.75 -12.51 -3.23
C SER A 25 4.56 -12.64 -4.74
N ALA A 26 5.63 -13.03 -5.45
CA ALA A 26 5.57 -13.31 -6.89
C ALA A 26 4.51 -14.36 -7.26
N MET A 27 4.31 -15.36 -6.39
CA MET A 27 3.29 -16.40 -6.60
C MET A 27 1.88 -15.80 -6.54
N LEU A 28 1.61 -14.95 -5.55
CA LEU A 28 0.29 -14.32 -5.41
C LEU A 28 0.06 -13.27 -6.49
N ALA A 29 1.07 -12.49 -6.86
CA ALA A 29 0.99 -11.54 -7.98
C ALA A 29 0.59 -12.25 -9.28
N LYS A 30 1.19 -13.42 -9.56
CA LYS A 30 0.83 -14.26 -10.71
C LYS A 30 -0.60 -14.81 -10.63
N ALA A 31 -1.07 -15.15 -9.44
CA ALA A 31 -2.41 -15.69 -9.23
C ALA A 31 -3.51 -14.61 -9.19
N MET A 32 -3.13 -13.34 -9.03
CA MET A 32 -4.06 -12.24 -8.75
C MET A 32 -5.15 -12.09 -9.80
N SER A 33 -4.79 -12.11 -11.10
CA SER A 33 -5.79 -12.01 -12.17
C SER A 33 -6.82 -13.14 -12.10
N THR A 34 -6.38 -14.38 -11.94
CA THR A 34 -7.29 -15.54 -11.80
C THR A 34 -8.19 -15.45 -10.57
N LEU A 35 -7.69 -14.91 -9.46
CA LEU A 35 -8.49 -14.71 -8.25
C LEU A 35 -9.55 -13.63 -8.46
N LEU A 36 -9.18 -12.51 -9.08
CA LEU A 36 -10.08 -11.39 -9.34
C LEU A 36 -11.11 -11.71 -10.43
N ASP A 37 -10.72 -12.41 -11.48
CA ASP A 37 -11.64 -12.92 -12.53
C ASP A 37 -12.74 -13.80 -11.93
N ARG A 38 -12.39 -14.63 -10.94
CA ARG A 38 -13.35 -15.51 -10.24
C ARG A 38 -14.22 -14.77 -9.24
N ALA A 39 -13.64 -13.79 -8.53
CA ALA A 39 -14.37 -13.00 -7.55
C ALA A 39 -15.31 -11.98 -8.19
N ALA A 40 -15.03 -11.55 -9.42
CA ALA A 40 -15.79 -10.56 -10.18
C ALA A 40 -16.18 -9.31 -9.34
N PRO A 41 -15.20 -8.65 -8.69
CA PRO A 41 -15.50 -7.58 -7.74
C PRO A 41 -16.02 -6.32 -8.46
N GLU A 42 -17.02 -5.67 -7.85
CA GLU A 42 -17.49 -4.35 -8.27
C GLU A 42 -16.49 -3.23 -7.90
N LYS A 43 -15.62 -3.48 -6.92
CA LYS A 43 -14.61 -2.56 -6.40
C LYS A 43 -13.51 -3.33 -5.68
N ILE A 44 -12.28 -2.83 -5.76
CA ILE A 44 -11.13 -3.39 -5.05
C ILE A 44 -10.67 -2.40 -3.98
N LEU A 45 -10.47 -2.90 -2.76
CA LEU A 45 -9.82 -2.19 -1.67
C LEU A 45 -8.39 -2.72 -1.54
N VAL A 46 -7.40 -1.83 -1.59
CA VAL A 46 -5.98 -2.18 -1.47
C VAL A 46 -5.41 -1.56 -0.20
N GLU A 47 -4.60 -2.35 0.51
CA GLU A 47 -3.80 -1.91 1.66
C GLU A 47 -2.69 -0.96 1.19
N LEU A 48 -3.08 0.29 0.98
CA LEU A 48 -2.23 1.44 0.77
C LEU A 48 -2.81 2.58 1.60
N PRO A 49 -2.00 3.56 2.03
CA PRO A 49 -2.51 4.70 2.78
C PRO A 49 -3.62 5.40 2.01
N SER A 50 -4.67 5.80 2.72
CA SER A 50 -5.83 6.47 2.11
C SER A 50 -5.45 7.69 1.26
N ASP A 51 -4.35 8.38 1.62
CA ASP A 51 -3.81 9.54 0.89
C ASP A 51 -3.39 9.20 -0.56
N LEU A 52 -3.15 7.92 -0.86
CA LEU A 52 -2.72 7.46 -2.17
C LEU A 52 -3.89 7.14 -3.11
N SER A 53 -5.14 7.25 -2.68
CA SER A 53 -6.31 6.90 -3.50
C SER A 53 -6.31 7.62 -4.86
N ASP A 54 -6.07 8.94 -4.87
CA ASP A 54 -6.03 9.74 -6.11
C ASP A 54 -4.80 9.44 -6.98
N TRP A 55 -3.77 8.85 -6.39
CA TRP A 55 -2.54 8.46 -7.08
C TRP A 55 -2.65 7.12 -7.79
N ILE A 56 -3.64 6.27 -7.45
CA ILE A 56 -3.80 4.94 -8.03
C ILE A 56 -3.89 4.99 -9.56
N ARG A 57 -4.57 6.01 -10.13
CA ARG A 57 -4.66 6.17 -11.60
C ARG A 57 -3.28 6.30 -12.28
N HIS A 58 -2.31 6.91 -11.61
CA HIS A 58 -0.95 7.07 -12.13
C HIS A 58 -0.15 5.77 -11.96
N ILE A 59 -0.36 5.03 -10.87
CA ILE A 59 0.21 3.69 -10.68
C ILE A 59 -0.30 2.73 -11.77
N ALA A 60 -1.59 2.81 -12.08
CA ALA A 60 -2.27 1.98 -13.05
C ALA A 60 -1.92 2.28 -14.51
N ASP A 61 -1.34 3.45 -14.80
CA ASP A 61 -1.05 3.90 -16.17
C ASP A 61 -0.07 2.92 -16.88
N PRO A 62 -0.37 2.41 -18.09
CA PRO A 62 0.53 1.57 -18.90
C PRO A 62 1.96 2.12 -19.11
N GLN A 63 2.13 3.44 -19.03
CA GLN A 63 3.41 4.12 -19.13
C GLN A 63 4.23 4.02 -17.83
N THR A 64 3.61 3.81 -16.67
CA THR A 64 4.31 3.60 -15.40
C THR A 64 5.02 2.25 -15.42
N LYS A 65 6.36 2.28 -15.51
CA LYS A 65 7.20 1.09 -15.49
C LYS A 65 7.75 0.83 -14.10
N THR A 66 7.56 -0.40 -13.65
CA THR A 66 8.11 -0.98 -12.42
C THR A 66 9.61 -1.29 -12.59
N PRO A 67 10.40 -1.26 -11.50
CA PRO A 67 10.01 -0.91 -10.14
C PRO A 67 9.74 0.60 -9.99
N VAL A 68 8.66 0.94 -9.30
CA VAL A 68 8.26 2.32 -9.00
C VAL A 68 7.95 2.41 -7.52
N ALA A 69 8.14 3.58 -6.91
CA ALA A 69 7.73 3.81 -5.53
C ALA A 69 7.01 5.15 -5.42
N ILE A 70 6.02 5.21 -4.54
CA ILE A 70 5.45 6.47 -4.09
C ILE A 70 6.08 6.79 -2.74
N SER A 71 6.62 7.99 -2.59
CA SER A 71 7.05 8.52 -1.31
C SER A 71 5.94 9.41 -0.74
N ALA A 72 5.60 9.19 0.51
CA ALA A 72 4.73 10.08 1.27
C ALA A 72 5.54 10.75 2.38
N VAL A 73 5.32 12.05 2.56
CA VAL A 73 6.05 12.87 3.52
C VAL A 73 5.04 13.57 4.39
N ASN A 74 5.23 13.50 5.69
CA ASN A 74 4.48 14.33 6.63
C ASN A 74 5.24 15.65 6.85
N PRO A 75 4.60 16.82 6.67
CA PRO A 75 5.24 18.12 6.91
C PRO A 75 5.84 18.28 8.31
N ASN A 76 5.29 17.58 9.30
CA ASN A 76 5.75 17.60 10.68
C ASN A 76 6.87 16.58 10.97
N GLY A 77 7.36 15.88 9.94
CA GLY A 77 8.44 14.91 10.02
C GLY A 77 7.98 13.48 9.70
N GLY A 78 8.90 12.69 9.14
CA GLY A 78 8.65 11.32 8.72
C GLY A 78 8.43 11.20 7.20
N MET A 79 8.96 10.13 6.64
CA MET A 79 8.84 9.79 5.23
C MET A 79 8.73 8.29 5.06
N TRP A 80 7.81 7.87 4.21
CA TRP A 80 7.49 6.48 3.94
C TRP A 80 7.60 6.21 2.45
N PHE A 81 8.01 5.00 2.11
CA PHE A 81 8.08 4.53 0.73
C PHE A 81 7.17 3.32 0.56
N TYR A 82 6.40 3.35 -0.52
CA TYR A 82 5.52 2.27 -0.94
C TYR A 82 6.05 1.72 -2.27
N PRO A 83 7.02 0.78 -2.24
CA PRO A 83 7.60 0.21 -3.44
C PRO A 83 6.65 -0.78 -4.11
N LEU A 84 6.52 -0.66 -5.42
CA LEU A 84 5.73 -1.51 -6.27
C LEU A 84 6.63 -2.10 -7.36
N ALA A 85 6.46 -3.39 -7.63
CA ALA A 85 7.19 -4.14 -8.62
C ALA A 85 6.25 -5.12 -9.33
N ASP A 86 6.69 -5.74 -10.41
CA ASP A 86 5.88 -6.73 -11.14
C ASP A 86 5.46 -7.94 -10.29
N PHE A 87 6.18 -8.19 -9.19
CA PHE A 87 5.87 -9.22 -8.20
C PHE A 87 5.11 -8.70 -6.97
N SER A 88 4.62 -7.46 -6.98
CA SER A 88 3.70 -6.94 -5.95
C SER A 88 2.27 -7.39 -6.27
N PRO A 89 1.61 -8.12 -5.36
CA PRO A 89 0.20 -8.46 -5.52
C PRO A 89 -0.72 -7.24 -5.62
N GLU A 90 -0.42 -6.17 -4.89
CA GLU A 90 -1.14 -4.89 -4.93
C GLU A 90 -1.04 -4.25 -6.30
N TYR A 91 0.18 -4.17 -6.86
CA TYR A 91 0.39 -3.65 -8.21
C TYR A 91 -0.32 -4.50 -9.26
N ALA A 92 -0.26 -5.83 -9.15
CA ALA A 92 -0.97 -6.74 -10.04
C ALA A 92 -2.50 -6.53 -9.97
N ALA A 93 -3.06 -6.33 -8.77
CA ALA A 93 -4.47 -6.04 -8.59
C ALA A 93 -4.87 -4.69 -9.21
N ILE A 94 -4.06 -3.64 -9.01
CA ILE A 94 -4.28 -2.32 -9.61
C ILE A 94 -4.27 -2.40 -11.15
N ARG A 95 -3.32 -3.14 -11.73
CA ARG A 95 -3.23 -3.34 -13.19
C ARG A 95 -4.43 -4.09 -13.75
N TRP A 96 -4.80 -5.20 -13.12
CA TRP A 96 -6.00 -5.96 -13.50
C TRP A 96 -7.25 -5.10 -13.43
N ALA A 97 -7.40 -4.29 -12.38
CA ALA A 97 -8.54 -3.41 -12.20
C ALA A 97 -8.64 -2.35 -13.29
N TYR A 98 -7.51 -1.77 -13.68
CA TYR A 98 -7.42 -0.82 -14.78
C TYR A 98 -7.89 -1.44 -16.10
N ASP A 99 -7.39 -2.63 -16.44
CA ASP A 99 -7.74 -3.31 -17.69
C ASP A 99 -9.23 -3.72 -17.74
N ASN A 100 -9.84 -3.96 -16.57
CA ASN A 100 -11.24 -4.38 -16.44
C ASN A 100 -12.20 -3.24 -16.05
N ASN A 101 -11.72 -1.99 -15.97
CA ASN A 101 -12.51 -0.83 -15.53
C ASN A 101 -13.16 -0.98 -14.14
N VAL A 102 -12.48 -1.67 -13.22
CA VAL A 102 -12.92 -1.84 -11.83
C VAL A 102 -12.30 -0.74 -10.96
N PRO A 103 -13.08 0.04 -10.19
CA PRO A 103 -12.54 1.05 -9.29
C PRO A 103 -11.65 0.45 -8.19
N VAL A 104 -10.55 1.13 -7.88
CA VAL A 104 -9.66 0.78 -6.79
C VAL A 104 -9.60 1.93 -5.78
N VAL A 105 -9.65 1.60 -4.49
CA VAL A 105 -9.54 2.58 -3.39
C VAL A 105 -8.49 2.11 -2.39
N ALA A 106 -7.64 3.03 -1.94
CA ALA A 106 -6.70 2.76 -0.86
C ALA A 106 -7.45 2.78 0.48
N CYS A 107 -7.35 1.71 1.26
CA CYS A 107 -8.19 1.51 2.45
C CYS A 107 -7.43 1.47 3.78
N ASP A 108 -6.12 1.72 3.79
CA ASP A 108 -5.35 1.82 5.03
C ASP A 108 -5.41 3.23 5.61
N LEU A 109 -4.93 3.37 6.84
CA LEU A 109 -4.77 4.65 7.52
C LEU A 109 -3.95 5.64 6.71
N SER A 110 -4.23 6.93 6.90
CA SER A 110 -3.38 7.98 6.35
C SER A 110 -1.95 7.83 6.85
N VAL A 111 -0.98 8.20 6.02
CA VAL A 111 0.43 8.31 6.39
C VAL A 111 0.63 9.24 7.60
N SER A 112 -0.27 10.21 7.77
CA SER A 112 -0.26 11.14 8.90
C SER A 112 -1.01 10.64 10.14
N ALA A 113 -1.64 9.46 10.07
CA ALA A 113 -2.43 8.93 11.16
C ALA A 113 -1.54 8.70 12.39
N THR A 114 -1.90 9.35 13.49
CA THR A 114 -1.24 9.19 14.78
C THR A 114 -2.18 8.42 15.71
N SER A 115 -1.68 7.34 16.32
CA SER A 115 -2.44 6.62 17.34
C SER A 115 -2.54 7.44 18.62
N THR A 116 -3.75 7.61 19.15
CA THR A 116 -3.98 8.14 20.50
C THR A 116 -3.95 7.03 21.56
N LEU A 117 -3.89 5.76 21.14
CA LEU A 117 -3.73 4.64 22.05
C LEU A 117 -2.31 4.60 22.59
N PRO A 118 -2.13 4.29 23.89
CA PRO A 118 -0.79 4.11 24.44
C PRO A 118 -0.05 3.03 23.65
N PRO A 119 1.25 3.21 23.37
CA PRO A 119 2.02 2.21 22.65
C PRO A 119 1.92 0.85 23.36
N PHE A 120 1.63 -0.20 22.59
CA PHE A 120 1.82 -1.57 23.08
C PHE A 120 3.35 -1.77 23.21
N PHE A 121 3.87 -1.64 24.43
CA PHE A 121 5.29 -1.44 24.72
C PHE A 121 6.26 -2.49 24.13
N GLY A 122 7.36 -1.96 23.58
CA GLY A 122 8.71 -2.53 23.64
C GLY A 122 9.68 -1.36 23.69
N ASP A 123 10.50 -1.27 24.75
CA ASP A 123 11.48 -0.19 24.94
C ASP A 123 12.50 -0.23 23.79
N HIS A 124 12.46 0.76 22.91
CA HIS A 124 13.48 0.97 21.89
C HIS A 124 14.19 2.27 22.23
N GLY A 125 15.41 2.11 22.75
CA GLY A 125 16.29 3.22 23.11
C GLY A 125 16.48 4.23 21.97
N PRO A 126 16.97 5.43 22.27
CA PRO A 126 16.91 6.57 21.35
C PRO A 126 17.73 6.28 20.07
N CYS A 127 17.03 6.18 18.94
CA CYS A 127 17.64 6.13 17.62
C CYS A 127 18.21 7.52 17.28
N GLY A 128 19.52 7.60 17.06
CA GLY A 128 20.22 8.85 16.78
C GLY A 128 19.66 9.58 15.55
N GLN A 129 19.63 10.91 15.64
CA GLN A 129 19.13 11.80 14.58
C GLN A 129 19.90 11.57 13.27
N SER A 130 19.28 10.83 12.36
CA SER A 130 19.73 10.76 10.97
C SER A 130 19.29 12.03 10.24
N PRO A 131 20.08 12.53 9.28
CA PRO A 131 19.79 13.79 8.59
C PRO A 131 18.41 13.75 7.92
N ASP A 132 17.70 14.90 7.98
CA ASP A 132 16.34 15.05 7.45
C ASP A 132 16.28 14.73 5.95
N VAL A 133 15.70 13.57 5.65
CA VAL A 133 15.63 13.03 4.29
C VAL A 133 14.73 13.89 3.40
N LEU A 134 13.77 14.62 3.99
CA LEU A 134 12.93 15.56 3.26
C LEU A 134 13.79 16.69 2.66
N THR A 135 14.69 17.27 3.44
CA THR A 135 15.66 18.26 2.95
C THR A 135 16.54 17.69 1.83
N ALA A 136 16.95 16.42 1.91
CA ALA A 136 17.73 15.77 0.85
C ALA A 136 16.93 15.55 -0.45
N MET A 137 15.62 15.25 -0.35
CA MET A 137 14.74 15.07 -1.50
C MET A 137 14.36 16.38 -2.17
N LYS A 138 13.99 17.42 -1.42
CA LYS A 138 13.67 18.76 -1.96
C LYS A 138 14.80 19.30 -2.83
N ARG A 139 16.06 19.08 -2.41
CA ARG A 139 17.25 19.41 -3.20
C ARG A 139 17.37 18.65 -4.52
N ARG A 140 16.90 17.40 -4.57
CA ARG A 140 16.97 16.56 -5.78
C ARG A 140 15.82 16.81 -6.75
N THR A 141 14.65 17.18 -6.26
CA THR A 141 13.46 17.43 -7.08
C THR A 141 13.33 18.89 -7.54
N GLY A 142 14.21 19.78 -7.06
CA GLY A 142 14.18 21.21 -7.42
C GLY A 142 13.02 21.98 -6.79
N ALA A 143 12.30 21.39 -5.84
CA ALA A 143 11.22 22.04 -5.11
C ALA A 143 11.82 22.92 -4.01
N THR A 144 11.79 24.24 -4.20
CA THR A 144 12.09 25.23 -3.15
C THR A 144 10.81 25.58 -2.40
N ASP A 145 10.88 25.60 -1.07
CA ASP A 145 9.80 26.12 -0.22
C ASP A 145 9.53 27.59 -0.61
N VAL A 146 8.27 27.91 -0.88
CA VAL A 146 7.76 29.29 -1.01
C VAL A 146 7.21 29.72 0.34
#